data_AF-A0A4V2FPX8-F1
#
_entry.id   AF-A0A4V2FPX8-F1
#
_cell.length_a   1.000
_cell.length_b   1.000
_cell.length_c   1.000
_cell.angle_alpha   90.00
_cell.angle_beta   90.00
_cell.angle_gamma   90.00
#
_symmetry.space_group_name_H-M   'P 1'
#
loop_
_entity.id
_entity.type
_entity.pdbx_description
1 polymer ?
#
loop_
_entity_poly.entity_id
_entity_poly.type
_entity_poly.pdbx_seq_one_letter_code
_entity_poly.pdbx_strand_id
1 'polypeptide(L)'
;MSASWVIDLRGHLDGASLGRLRAALGLNGVGRLGDDWDELFGEVYRTIAGVAASVELWRDVDSRGWRLDIELPGDPDDSDVQDLLAAVRAEVEAAGVQVASIARRR
;
A
#
# COMPACT_ATOMS: atom_id res chain seq x y z
N MET A 1 -4.38 -9.27 -18.47
CA MET A 1 -3.41 -8.25 -18.02
C MET A 1 -3.82 -7.87 -16.61
N SER A 2 -2.91 -7.87 -15.63
CA SER A 2 -3.17 -7.27 -14.33
C SER A 2 -2.85 -5.78 -14.40
N ALA A 3 -3.64 -4.96 -13.70
CA ALA A 3 -3.35 -3.55 -13.53
C ALA A 3 -2.74 -3.33 -12.15
N SER A 4 -1.73 -2.45 -12.06
CA SER A 4 -1.10 -2.14 -10.77
C SER A 4 -0.84 -0.65 -10.58
N TRP A 5 -0.81 -0.24 -9.32
CA TRP A 5 -0.54 1.12 -8.89
C TRP A 5 0.50 1.13 -7.77
N VAL A 6 1.27 2.20 -7.73
CA VAL A 6 2.21 2.50 -6.66
C VAL A 6 1.71 3.75 -5.93
N ILE A 7 1.64 3.67 -4.61
CA ILE A 7 1.29 4.77 -3.72
C ILE A 7 2.51 5.10 -2.89
N ASP A 8 3.17 6.22 -3.19
CA ASP A 8 4.31 6.68 -2.40
C ASP A 8 3.83 7.25 -1.06
N LEU A 9 4.48 6.83 0.01
CA LEU A 9 4.18 7.30 1.36
C LEU A 9 5.22 8.32 1.81
N ARG A 10 4.77 9.33 2.56
CA ARG A 10 5.62 10.36 3.18
C ARG A 10 5.26 10.57 4.64
N GLY A 11 6.17 11.25 5.34
CA GLY A 11 6.07 11.54 6.77
C GLY A 11 7.08 10.75 7.59
N HIS A 12 6.95 10.85 8.91
CA HIS A 12 7.80 10.09 9.83
C HIS A 12 7.29 8.65 9.94
N LEU A 13 7.84 7.76 9.11
CA LEU A 13 7.48 6.34 9.04
C LEU A 13 8.41 5.49 9.90
N ASP A 14 8.21 5.58 11.21
CA ASP A 14 8.82 4.73 12.22
C ASP A 14 8.08 3.39 12.39
N GLY A 15 8.62 2.47 13.20
CA GLY A 15 7.99 1.17 13.44
C GLY A 15 6.55 1.27 14.00
N ALA A 16 6.26 2.30 14.79
CA ALA A 16 4.94 2.50 15.38
C ALA A 16 3.89 2.95 14.34
N SER A 17 4.24 3.89 13.48
CA SER A 17 3.39 4.34 12.37
C SER A 17 3.19 3.26 11.32
N LEU A 18 4.23 2.49 10.99
CA LEU A 18 4.11 1.32 10.11
C LEU A 18 3.25 0.22 10.73
N GLY A 19 3.33 0.02 12.04
CA GLY A 19 2.43 -0.88 12.77
C GLY A 19 0.96 -0.45 12.68
N ARG A 20 0.67 0.85 12.84
CA ARG A 20 -0.69 1.39 12.65
C ARG A 20 -1.15 1.25 11.21
N LEU A 21 -0.27 1.51 10.24
CA LEU A 21 -0.57 1.37 8.82
C LEU A 21 -0.94 -0.07 8.45
N ARG A 22 -0.14 -1.04 8.92
CA ARG A 22 -0.46 -2.47 8.76
C ARG A 22 -1.82 -2.81 9.35
N ALA A 23 -2.11 -2.35 10.57
CA ALA A 23 -3.39 -2.61 11.21
C ALA A 23 -4.57 -1.97 10.46
N ALA A 24 -4.44 -0.74 9.99
CA ALA A 24 -5.47 -0.04 9.23
C ALA A 24 -5.80 -0.74 7.91
N LEU A 25 -4.75 -1.16 7.18
CA LEU A 25 -4.87 -1.88 5.90
C LEU A 25 -5.15 -3.38 6.08
N GLY A 26 -5.12 -3.90 7.30
CA GLY A 26 -5.26 -5.34 7.59
C GLY A 26 -4.14 -6.20 7.01
N LEU A 27 -2.92 -5.66 6.90
CA LEU A 27 -1.77 -6.37 6.34
C LEU A 27 -1.31 -7.49 7.27
N ASN A 28 -1.02 -8.65 6.70
CA ASN A 28 -0.25 -9.67 7.39
C ASN A 28 1.19 -9.19 7.54
N GLY A 29 1.78 -9.41 8.71
CA GLY A 29 3.18 -9.05 8.96
C GLY A 29 4.14 -9.93 8.16
N VAL A 30 4.58 -9.46 7.01
CA VAL A 30 5.73 -10.00 6.27
C VAL A 30 6.97 -9.17 6.62
N GLY A 31 8.14 -9.79 6.70
CA GLY A 31 9.39 -9.12 7.06
C GLY A 31 9.43 -8.55 8.48
N ARG A 32 10.62 -8.20 8.96
CA ARG A 32 10.79 -7.56 10.29
C ARG A 32 11.01 -6.07 10.15
N LEU A 33 10.03 -5.25 10.55
CA LEU A 33 10.14 -3.78 10.56
C LEU A 33 11.47 -3.34 11.19
N GLY A 34 12.36 -2.75 10.39
CA GLY A 34 13.70 -2.31 10.81
C GLY A 34 14.84 -3.26 10.47
N ASP A 35 14.57 -4.40 9.81
CA ASP A 35 15.59 -5.14 9.09
C ASP A 35 15.93 -4.39 7.78
N ASP A 36 17.21 -4.34 7.44
CA ASP A 36 17.72 -3.65 6.25
C ASP A 36 17.82 -4.58 5.03
N TRP A 37 17.50 -5.86 5.21
CA TRP A 37 17.52 -6.88 4.15
C TRP A 37 16.15 -7.14 3.52
N ASP A 38 15.06 -6.93 4.27
CA ASP A 38 13.70 -7.13 3.75
C ASP A 38 13.23 -5.87 3.01
N GLU A 39 12.57 -6.07 1.86
CA GLU A 39 11.90 -5.00 1.13
C GLU A 39 10.38 -5.07 1.29
N LEU A 40 9.81 -6.26 1.49
CA LEU A 40 8.38 -6.48 1.69
C LEU A 40 8.05 -6.58 3.18
N PHE A 41 7.20 -5.66 3.64
CA PHE A 41 6.80 -5.49 5.02
C PHE A 41 5.32 -5.74 5.25
N GLY A 42 4.61 -6.38 4.33
CA GLY A 42 3.27 -6.85 4.63
C GLY A 42 2.41 -6.90 3.41
N GLU A 43 1.47 -7.83 3.43
CA GLU A 43 0.63 -8.11 2.29
C GLU A 43 -0.77 -8.52 2.76
N VAL A 44 -1.77 -8.19 1.95
CA VAL A 44 -3.12 -8.73 2.08
C VAL A 44 -3.76 -8.83 0.71
N TYR A 45 -4.52 -9.90 0.51
CA TYR A 45 -5.46 -10.00 -0.60
C TYR A 45 -6.88 -9.86 -0.05
N ARG A 46 -7.61 -8.83 -0.48
CA ARG A 46 -8.98 -8.58 -0.01
C ARG A 46 -9.78 -7.75 -1.01
N THR A 47 -11.08 -7.67 -0.79
CA THR A 47 -11.96 -6.77 -1.55
C THR A 47 -11.98 -5.38 -0.90
N ILE A 48 -11.66 -4.35 -1.68
CA ILE A 48 -11.67 -2.93 -1.26
C ILE A 48 -12.57 -2.18 -2.25
N ALA A 49 -13.56 -1.46 -1.73
CA ALA A 49 -14.56 -0.75 -2.56
C ALA A 49 -15.18 -1.63 -3.68
N GLY A 50 -15.41 -2.92 -3.39
CA GLY A 50 -15.98 -3.87 -4.36
C GLY A 50 -14.98 -4.52 -5.32
N VAL A 51 -13.71 -4.09 -5.32
CA VAL A 51 -12.66 -4.61 -6.20
C VAL A 51 -11.72 -5.53 -5.42
N ALA A 52 -11.46 -6.73 -5.93
CA ALA A 52 -10.43 -7.60 -5.36
C ALA A 52 -9.04 -7.02 -5.63
N ALA A 53 -8.19 -6.92 -4.61
CA ALA A 53 -6.86 -6.33 -4.73
C ALA A 53 -5.85 -7.03 -3.82
N SER A 54 -4.62 -7.19 -4.31
CA SER A 54 -3.44 -7.37 -3.48
C SER A 54 -2.92 -6.00 -3.06
N VAL A 55 -2.61 -5.84 -1.78
CA VAL A 55 -2.00 -4.63 -1.22
C VAL A 55 -0.73 -5.04 -0.50
N GLU A 56 0.39 -4.48 -0.91
CA GLU A 56 1.72 -4.82 -0.39
C GLU A 56 2.44 -3.58 0.10
N LEU A 57 3.03 -3.62 1.28
CA LEU A 57 3.82 -2.54 1.86
C LEU A 57 5.30 -2.80 1.62
N TRP A 58 5.94 -1.94 0.83
CA TRP A 58 7.34 -2.05 0.47
C TRP A 58 8.18 -0.92 1.06
N ARG A 59 9.43 -1.24 1.40
CA ARG A 59 10.50 -0.27 1.65
C ARG A 59 11.37 -0.21 0.41
N ASP A 60 11.57 0.99 -0.13
CA ASP A 60 12.56 1.23 -1.18
C ASP A 60 13.95 1.30 -0.52
N VAL A 61 14.85 0.38 -0.89
CA VAL A 61 16.19 0.27 -0.29
C VAL A 61 17.07 1.45 -0.66
N ASP A 62 16.94 1.97 -1.89
CA ASP A 62 17.79 3.04 -2.41
C ASP A 62 17.40 4.38 -1.80
N SER A 63 16.10 4.70 -1.80
CA SER A 63 15.60 5.97 -1.28
C SER A 63 15.30 5.95 0.22
N ARG A 64 15.26 4.75 0.84
CA ARG A 64 14.71 4.50 2.18
C ARG A 64 13.26 4.98 2.35
N GLY A 65 12.56 5.17 1.23
CA GLY A 65 11.14 5.51 1.19
C GLY A 65 10.26 4.30 1.44
N TRP A 66 8.97 4.55 1.64
CA TRP A 66 7.95 3.51 1.77
C TRP A 66 6.90 3.70 0.69
N ARG A 67 6.37 2.60 0.17
CA ARG A 67 5.30 2.61 -0.83
C ARG A 67 4.31 1.48 -0.59
N LEU A 68 3.08 1.67 -1.05
CA LEU A 68 2.16 0.55 -1.26
C LEU A 68 2.14 0.19 -2.73
N ASP A 69 2.23 -1.10 -3.01
CA ASP A 69 1.96 -1.66 -4.33
C ASP A 69 0.56 -2.27 -4.29
N ILE A 70 -0.30 -1.85 -5.22
CA ILE A 70 -1.68 -2.32 -5.37
C ILE A 70 -1.75 -3.10 -6.68
N GLU A 71 -2.10 -4.38 -6.61
CA GLU A 71 -2.31 -5.21 -7.80
C GLU A 71 -3.77 -5.67 -7.90
N LEU A 72 -4.36 -5.47 -9.07
CA LEU A 72 -5.74 -5.86 -9.37
C LEU A 72 -5.75 -7.05 -10.33
N PRO A 73 -6.57 -8.09 -10.06
CA PRO A 73 -6.77 -9.18 -11.00
C PRO A 73 -7.61 -8.67 -12.18
N GLY A 74 -6.99 -8.50 -13.33
CA GLY A 74 -7.64 -8.00 -14.54
C GLY A 74 -7.52 -6.49 -14.73
N ASP A 75 -8.43 -5.93 -15.53
CA ASP A 75 -8.49 -4.51 -15.87
C ASP A 75 -9.89 -4.00 -15.48
N PRO A 76 -10.07 -3.59 -14.20
CA PRO A 76 -11.35 -3.09 -13.72
C PRO A 76 -11.69 -1.73 -14.34
N ASP A 77 -12.96 -1.34 -14.26
CA ASP A 77 -13.42 -0.05 -14.78
C ASP A 77 -12.77 1.12 -14.03
N ASP A 78 -12.53 2.22 -14.73
CA ASP A 78 -11.84 3.39 -14.18
C ASP A 78 -12.52 3.93 -12.91
N SER A 79 -13.87 3.90 -12.84
CA SER A 79 -14.61 4.33 -11.64
C SER A 79 -14.29 3.48 -10.42
N ASP A 80 -14.24 2.16 -10.60
CA ASP A 80 -13.98 1.21 -9.53
C ASP A 80 -12.54 1.35 -9.02
N VAL A 81 -11.60 1.64 -9.93
CA VAL A 81 -10.22 1.97 -9.59
C VAL A 81 -10.15 3.26 -8.77
N GLN A 82 -10.88 4.32 -9.15
CA GLN A 82 -10.87 5.57 -8.39
C GLN A 82 -11.42 5.38 -6.97
N ASP A 83 -12.53 4.63 -6.83
CA ASP A 83 -13.13 4.35 -5.53
C ASP A 83 -12.21 3.49 -4.66
N LEU A 84 -11.55 2.49 -5.25
CA LEU A 84 -10.53 1.70 -4.55
C LEU A 84 -9.37 2.57 -4.07
N LEU A 85 -8.79 3.42 -4.93
CA LEU A 85 -7.65 4.25 -4.57
C LEU A 85 -8.01 5.31 -3.53
N ALA A 86 -9.24 5.84 -3.58
CA ALA A 86 -9.76 6.73 -2.55
C ALA A 86 -9.93 6.03 -1.19
N ALA A 87 -10.44 4.79 -1.19
CA ALA A 87 -10.57 3.98 0.02
C ALA A 87 -9.21 3.66 0.64
N VAL A 88 -8.24 3.21 -0.17
CA VAL A 88 -6.87 2.95 0.31
C VAL A 88 -6.23 4.21 0.87
N ARG A 89 -6.36 5.35 0.20
CA ARG A 89 -5.88 6.65 0.71
C ARG A 89 -6.49 6.98 2.07
N ALA A 90 -7.79 6.81 2.25
CA ALA A 90 -8.46 7.11 3.51
C ALA A 90 -7.94 6.24 4.66
N GLU A 91 -7.68 4.95 4.41
CA GLU A 91 -7.09 4.05 5.41
C GLU A 91 -5.64 4.43 5.77
N VAL A 92 -4.83 4.82 4.77
CA VAL A 92 -3.46 5.31 4.98
C VAL A 92 -3.46 6.58 5.84
N GLU A 93 -4.33 7.54 5.50
CA GLU A 93 -4.46 8.80 6.23
C GLU A 93 -5.01 8.59 7.65
N ALA A 94 -5.92 7.64 7.85
CA ALA A 94 -6.40 7.23 9.17
C ALA A 94 -5.30 6.61 10.06
N ALA A 95 -4.27 5.99 9.46
CA ALA A 95 -3.09 5.52 10.19
C ALA A 95 -2.12 6.65 10.59
N GLY A 96 -2.39 7.89 10.15
CA GLY A 96 -1.53 9.06 10.34
C GLY A 96 -0.37 9.13 9.35
N VAL A 97 -0.46 8.41 8.23
CA VAL A 97 0.53 8.40 7.16
C VAL A 97 0.04 9.27 6.00
N GLN A 98 0.95 10.00 5.35
CA GLN A 98 0.59 10.85 4.21
C GLN A 98 0.83 10.12 2.90
N VAL A 99 -0.14 10.20 1.98
CA VAL A 99 0.05 9.78 0.59
C VAL A 99 0.72 10.91 -0.18
N ALA A 100 1.92 10.65 -0.70
CA ALA A 100 2.71 11.60 -1.47
C ALA A 100 2.32 11.62 -2.95
N SER A 101 2.10 10.44 -3.52
CA SER A 101 1.78 10.26 -4.93
C SER A 101 0.98 8.97 -5.13
N ILE A 102 0.24 8.88 -6.22
CA ILE A 102 -0.41 7.65 -6.71
C ILE A 102 -0.13 7.59 -8.20
N ALA A 103 0.46 6.50 -8.70
CA ALA A 103 0.78 6.33 -10.11
C ALA A 103 0.44 4.91 -10.58
N ARG A 104 -0.11 4.78 -11.80
CA ARG A 104 -0.29 3.47 -12.45
C ARG A 104 1.08 2.95 -12.90
N ARG A 105 1.38 1.69 -12.59
CA ARG A 105 2.56 0.98 -13.13
C ARG A 105 2.26 0.59 -14.57
N ARG A 106 3.18 0.92 -15.48
CA ARG A 106 3.09 0.57 -16.91
C ARG A 106 3.62 -0.84 -17.16
#